data_AF-A0A559TJN7-F1
#
_entry.id   AF-A0A559TJN7-F1
#
_cell.length_a   1.000
_cell.length_b   1.000
_cell.length_c   1.000
_cell.angle_alpha   90.00
_cell.angle_beta   90.00
_cell.angle_gamma   90.00
#
_symmetry.space_group_name_H-M   'P 1'
#
loop_
_entity.id
_entity.type
_entity.pdbx_description
1 polymer ?
#
loop_
_entity_poly.entity_id
_entity_poly.type
_entity_poly.pdbx_seq_one_letter_code
_entity_poly.pdbx_strand_id
1 'polypeptide(L)'
;MLPKIRLLQIGDIHLVSNASSEAFVDDKDSTFPFNLKNIISRNPVKTVFRRIYEIIENGEVDCVLIMGDLTDYGKLDGYAACANYIASALQIGSKGIYQNLPIGIVPGNHDIDRGLAKDPGRNTKFVPLLQALAAAGLPPLPVGKPIAMTIPKGPSRAELFLLNSCWGCGEEAFIPPEFRTQIAAAIDAVISGPDPEIAIKAYYDRQLDTPAIAEDSIAAVVQALESTAGSTIAVLVAHHNLLPQRRPRLAPYTELVNGGALRGALSELGRPVIYLHGHIHEDPVEVVQLPNGAPLVSISAPDIPKGFNLVDILFGENSSPLACHVTPFRMDKSGLLKREATVSIALNNGRRRSSDRNTGFVYAKILEAGQIYWSELKALVENASNAVSDERLITIVEELFAERSIVIDNYDLEQKNWILRGEI
;
A
#
# COMPACT_ATOMS: atom_id res chain seq x y z
N MET A 1 6.22 -2.82 25.06
CA MET A 1 5.91 -2.41 23.66
C MET A 1 4.46 -2.00 23.56
N LEU A 2 4.18 -0.96 22.79
CA LEU A 2 2.82 -0.50 22.52
C LEU A 2 2.06 -1.50 21.64
N PRO A 3 0.72 -1.55 21.72
CA PRO A 3 -0.09 -2.28 20.76
C PRO A 3 0.20 -1.83 19.33
N LYS A 4 0.31 -2.81 18.42
CA LYS A 4 0.71 -2.58 17.04
C LYS A 4 -0.07 -3.48 16.08
N ILE A 5 -0.57 -2.89 15.02
CA ILE A 5 -1.12 -3.61 13.86
C ILE A 5 -0.12 -3.50 12.71
N ARG A 6 0.29 -4.62 12.14
CA ARG A 6 1.24 -4.67 11.03
C ARG A 6 0.59 -5.16 9.76
N LEU A 7 0.58 -4.31 8.74
CA LEU A 7 0.04 -4.60 7.42
C LEU A 7 1.19 -4.86 6.45
N LEU A 8 1.09 -5.93 5.67
CA LEU A 8 1.97 -6.18 4.53
C LEU A 8 1.35 -5.57 3.28
N GLN A 9 2.08 -4.70 2.59
CA GLN A 9 1.60 -4.01 1.39
C GLN A 9 2.41 -4.46 0.15
N ILE A 10 1.73 -5.12 -0.80
CA ILE A 10 2.30 -5.68 -2.04
C ILE A 10 1.70 -4.99 -3.28
N GLY A 11 2.49 -4.24 -4.04
CA GLY A 11 2.06 -3.51 -5.24
C GLY A 11 2.42 -4.21 -6.55
N ASP A 12 1.70 -3.79 -7.61
CA ASP A 12 2.02 -3.95 -9.03
C ASP A 12 2.85 -5.20 -9.35
N ILE A 13 2.19 -6.36 -9.48
CA ILE A 13 2.89 -7.65 -9.55
C ILE A 13 3.33 -7.97 -10.98
N HIS A 14 2.48 -7.68 -11.98
CA HIS A 14 2.70 -7.93 -13.40
C HIS A 14 3.41 -9.26 -13.67
N LEU A 15 2.90 -10.37 -13.11
CA LEU A 15 3.70 -11.59 -12.98
C LEU A 15 4.21 -12.09 -14.33
N VAL A 16 3.45 -11.93 -15.42
CA VAL A 16 3.86 -12.38 -16.75
C VAL A 16 5.04 -11.57 -17.26
N SER A 17 4.95 -10.24 -17.27
CA SER A 17 6.07 -9.36 -17.64
C SER A 17 7.26 -9.53 -16.69
N ASN A 18 7.02 -9.56 -15.38
CA ASN A 18 8.06 -9.62 -14.37
C ASN A 18 8.71 -11.00 -14.21
N ALA A 19 8.04 -12.09 -14.58
CA ALA A 19 8.68 -13.42 -14.65
C ALA A 19 9.75 -13.48 -15.75
N SER A 20 9.65 -12.64 -16.78
CA SER A 20 10.64 -12.51 -17.85
C SER A 20 11.73 -11.48 -17.58
N SER A 21 11.67 -10.77 -16.43
CA SER A 21 12.71 -9.80 -16.05
C SER A 21 14.09 -10.47 -16.02
N GLU A 22 15.07 -9.81 -16.65
CA GLU A 22 16.43 -10.32 -16.74
C GLU A 22 16.95 -10.63 -15.34
N ALA A 23 17.34 -11.87 -15.14
CA ALA A 23 17.95 -12.25 -13.89
C ALA A 23 19.26 -11.48 -13.70
N PHE A 24 19.65 -11.20 -12.46
CA PHE A 24 20.82 -10.36 -12.16
C PHE A 24 22.14 -11.07 -12.53
N VAL A 25 22.45 -11.11 -13.83
CA VAL A 25 23.61 -11.78 -14.44
C VAL A 25 24.00 -11.00 -15.70
N ASP A 26 25.27 -10.57 -15.77
CA ASP A 26 25.88 -10.03 -17.00
C ASP A 26 26.26 -11.20 -17.91
N ASP A 27 25.29 -11.70 -18.68
CA ASP A 27 25.45 -12.87 -19.53
C ASP A 27 26.19 -12.54 -20.82
N LYS A 28 27.53 -12.63 -20.76
CA LYS A 28 28.43 -12.50 -21.92
C LYS A 28 28.73 -13.82 -22.63
N ASP A 29 28.15 -14.92 -22.16
CA ASP A 29 28.41 -16.26 -22.68
C ASP A 29 27.10 -17.01 -22.91
N SER A 30 26.56 -16.87 -24.12
CA SER A 30 25.34 -17.54 -24.55
C SER A 30 25.45 -19.07 -24.54
N THR A 31 26.65 -19.64 -24.42
CA THR A 31 26.88 -21.10 -24.37
C THR A 31 26.85 -21.67 -22.96
N PHE A 32 26.91 -20.83 -21.93
CA PHE A 32 26.91 -21.30 -20.54
C PHE A 32 25.58 -21.99 -20.18
N PRO A 33 25.60 -23.15 -19.49
CA PRO A 33 24.41 -23.99 -19.32
C PRO A 33 23.23 -23.28 -18.67
N PHE A 34 22.08 -23.31 -19.34
CA PHE A 34 20.84 -22.64 -18.91
C PHE A 34 20.39 -23.03 -17.48
N ASN A 35 20.50 -24.31 -17.13
CA ASN A 35 20.12 -24.79 -15.79
C ASN A 35 21.02 -24.21 -14.69
N LEU A 36 22.33 -24.08 -14.96
CA LEU A 36 23.25 -23.46 -14.01
C LEU A 36 23.05 -21.94 -13.94
N LYS A 37 22.78 -21.28 -15.08
CA LYS A 37 22.37 -19.88 -15.13
C LYS A 37 21.20 -19.61 -14.20
N ASN A 38 20.13 -20.40 -14.28
CA ASN A 38 18.96 -20.25 -13.42
C ASN A 38 19.23 -20.49 -11.92
N ILE A 39 20.26 -21.28 -11.58
CA ILE A 39 20.68 -21.51 -10.18
C ILE A 39 21.48 -20.32 -9.65
N ILE A 40 22.40 -19.77 -10.45
CA ILE A 40 23.26 -18.65 -10.04
C ILE A 40 22.56 -17.30 -10.14
N SER A 41 21.60 -17.17 -11.05
CA SER A 41 20.83 -15.96 -11.29
C SER A 41 19.67 -15.87 -10.31
N ARG A 42 19.54 -14.76 -9.60
CA ARG A 42 18.40 -14.53 -8.71
C ARG A 42 17.29 -13.84 -9.49
N ASN A 43 16.12 -14.48 -9.57
CA ASN A 43 14.91 -13.80 -10.01
C ASN A 43 14.42 -12.88 -8.87
N PRO A 44 14.24 -11.57 -9.10
CA PRO A 44 13.82 -10.61 -8.08
C PRO A 44 12.48 -10.97 -7.45
N VAL A 45 11.49 -11.35 -8.26
CA VAL A 45 10.14 -11.73 -7.80
C VAL A 45 10.21 -12.90 -6.83
N LYS A 46 10.93 -13.97 -7.17
CA LYS A 46 11.09 -15.12 -6.26
C LYS A 46 11.77 -14.73 -4.95
N THR A 47 12.77 -13.85 -5.00
CA THR A 47 13.48 -13.38 -3.81
C THR A 47 12.55 -12.59 -2.89
N VAL A 48 11.73 -11.72 -3.47
CA VAL A 48 10.72 -10.94 -2.74
C VAL A 48 9.65 -11.82 -2.12
N PHE A 49 9.04 -12.72 -2.90
CA PHE A 49 8.02 -13.64 -2.38
C PHE A 49 8.55 -14.57 -1.28
N ARG A 50 9.79 -15.05 -1.39
CA ARG A 50 10.43 -15.83 -0.31
C ARG A 50 10.54 -15.01 0.97
N ARG A 51 10.99 -13.76 0.88
CA ARG A 51 11.10 -12.90 2.06
C ARG A 51 9.74 -12.58 2.68
N ILE A 52 8.72 -12.38 1.84
CA ILE A 52 7.35 -12.19 2.30
C ILE A 52 6.84 -13.45 3.02
N TYR A 53 7.07 -14.64 2.45
CA TYR A 53 6.71 -15.90 3.09
C TYR A 53 7.38 -16.04 4.47
N GLU A 54 8.68 -15.76 4.60
CA GLU A 54 9.39 -15.80 5.90
C GLU A 54 8.74 -14.87 6.94
N ILE A 55 8.34 -13.66 6.54
CA ILE A 55 7.67 -12.69 7.43
C ILE A 55 6.30 -13.22 7.88
N ILE A 56 5.53 -13.83 6.95
CA ILE A 56 4.24 -14.45 7.26
C ILE A 56 4.45 -15.66 8.20
N GLU A 57 5.42 -16.51 7.90
CA GLU A 57 5.75 -17.72 8.67
C GLU A 57 6.13 -17.41 10.11
N ASN A 58 6.88 -16.33 10.33
CA ASN A 58 7.24 -15.86 11.67
C ASN A 58 6.06 -15.24 12.45
N GLY A 59 4.86 -15.17 11.86
CA GLY A 59 3.70 -14.53 12.48
C GLY A 59 3.86 -13.03 12.67
N GLU A 60 4.68 -12.39 11.83
CA GLU A 60 5.02 -10.97 11.97
C GLU A 60 3.97 -10.05 11.35
N VAL A 61 2.91 -10.53 10.70
CA VAL A 61 1.91 -9.67 10.02
C VAL A 61 0.49 -9.98 10.48
N ASP A 62 -0.32 -8.93 10.61
CA ASP A 62 -1.73 -9.04 10.99
C ASP A 62 -2.67 -9.06 9.77
N CYS A 63 -2.23 -8.58 8.59
CA CYS A 63 -3.00 -8.59 7.35
C CYS A 63 -2.09 -8.44 6.10
N VAL A 64 -2.48 -9.09 5.00
CA VAL A 64 -1.84 -8.95 3.68
C VAL A 64 -2.74 -8.13 2.75
N LEU A 65 -2.19 -7.10 2.14
CA LEU A 65 -2.87 -6.23 1.19
C LEU A 65 -2.16 -6.31 -0.16
N ILE A 66 -2.93 -6.51 -1.22
CA ILE A 66 -2.46 -6.64 -2.61
C ILE A 66 -3.13 -5.56 -3.46
N MET A 67 -2.32 -4.69 -4.06
CA MET A 67 -2.75 -3.44 -4.67
C MET A 67 -3.04 -3.57 -6.17
N GLY A 68 -3.42 -4.76 -6.64
CA GLY A 68 -3.80 -4.99 -8.04
C GLY A 68 -2.61 -5.17 -9.00
N ASP A 69 -2.92 -5.10 -10.29
CA ASP A 69 -1.99 -5.29 -11.40
C ASP A 69 -1.26 -6.64 -11.30
N LEU A 70 -2.07 -7.70 -11.20
CA LEU A 70 -1.61 -9.08 -11.18
C LEU A 70 -1.21 -9.56 -12.59
N THR A 71 -1.74 -8.93 -13.63
CA THR A 71 -1.44 -9.23 -15.04
C THR A 71 -1.13 -7.99 -15.85
N ASP A 72 -0.90 -8.19 -17.14
CA ASP A 72 -0.60 -7.17 -18.11
C ASP A 72 -1.72 -7.10 -19.15
N TYR A 73 -2.23 -5.89 -19.40
CA TYR A 73 -3.13 -5.61 -20.52
C TYR A 73 -4.40 -6.49 -20.56
N GLY A 74 -4.94 -6.83 -19.39
CA GLY A 74 -6.17 -7.62 -19.27
C GLY A 74 -6.02 -9.09 -19.65
N LYS A 75 -4.78 -9.63 -19.70
CA LYS A 75 -4.54 -11.05 -19.99
C LYS A 75 -5.05 -11.92 -18.83
N LEU A 76 -6.28 -12.42 -18.96
CA LEU A 76 -6.99 -13.16 -17.91
C LEU A 76 -6.27 -14.46 -17.49
N ASP A 77 -5.63 -15.18 -18.43
CA ASP A 77 -4.83 -16.36 -18.09
C ASP A 77 -3.63 -16.01 -17.21
N GLY A 78 -2.98 -14.87 -17.50
CA GLY A 78 -1.89 -14.32 -16.68
C GLY A 78 -2.37 -13.93 -15.28
N TYR A 79 -3.55 -13.33 -15.19
CA TYR A 79 -4.19 -13.00 -13.92
C TYR A 79 -4.45 -14.25 -13.07
N ALA A 80 -5.05 -15.28 -13.68
CA ALA A 80 -5.31 -16.55 -13.00
C ALA A 80 -4.02 -17.27 -12.56
N ALA A 81 -2.98 -17.25 -13.39
CA ALA A 81 -1.67 -17.77 -13.03
C ALA A 81 -1.06 -17.01 -11.84
N CYS A 82 -1.17 -15.68 -11.84
CA CYS A 82 -0.69 -14.83 -10.75
C CYS A 82 -1.43 -15.08 -9.44
N ALA A 83 -2.76 -15.16 -9.47
CA ALA A 83 -3.57 -15.50 -8.30
C ALA A 83 -3.15 -16.84 -7.67
N ASN A 84 -2.97 -17.87 -8.51
CA ASN A 84 -2.50 -19.19 -8.05
C ASN A 84 -1.07 -19.12 -7.49
N TYR A 85 -0.18 -18.37 -8.14
CA TYR A 85 1.19 -18.19 -7.67
C TYR A 85 1.22 -17.52 -6.30
N ILE A 86 0.47 -16.43 -6.08
CA ILE A 86 0.40 -15.73 -4.80
C ILE A 86 -0.09 -16.67 -3.69
N ALA A 87 -1.24 -17.34 -3.92
CA ALA A 87 -1.82 -18.25 -2.94
C ALA A 87 -0.85 -19.38 -2.58
N SER A 88 -0.16 -19.94 -3.59
CA SER A 88 0.77 -21.06 -3.39
C SER A 88 2.12 -20.63 -2.79
N ALA A 89 2.71 -19.54 -3.27
CA ALA A 89 4.02 -19.09 -2.82
C ALA A 89 3.98 -18.55 -1.39
N LEU A 90 2.89 -17.90 -1.00
CA LEU A 90 2.71 -17.35 0.34
C LEU A 90 1.93 -18.29 1.26
N GLN A 91 1.37 -19.39 0.72
CA GLN A 91 0.51 -20.32 1.46
C GLN A 91 -0.66 -19.62 2.17
N ILE A 92 -1.28 -18.65 1.50
CA ILE A 92 -2.40 -17.85 1.99
C ILE A 92 -3.70 -18.19 1.26
N GLY A 93 -4.83 -17.70 1.79
CA GLY A 93 -6.16 -18.02 1.28
C GLY A 93 -6.67 -19.37 1.78
N SER A 94 -7.87 -19.76 1.36
CA SER A 94 -8.59 -20.92 1.88
C SER A 94 -7.92 -22.27 1.62
N LYS A 95 -6.86 -22.30 0.80
CA LYS A 95 -6.11 -23.51 0.43
C LYS A 95 -4.71 -23.59 1.07
N GLY A 96 -4.25 -22.51 1.70
CA GLY A 96 -2.90 -22.41 2.27
C GLY A 96 -2.86 -22.71 3.77
N ILE A 97 -1.66 -22.94 4.32
CA ILE A 97 -1.50 -23.18 5.76
C ILE A 97 -1.81 -21.94 6.62
N TYR A 98 -1.68 -20.73 6.05
CA TYR A 98 -2.01 -19.45 6.69
C TYR A 98 -3.43 -18.97 6.31
N GLN A 99 -4.38 -19.90 6.17
CA GLN A 99 -5.76 -19.63 5.77
C GLN A 99 -6.54 -18.63 6.67
N ASN A 100 -6.09 -18.43 7.92
CA ASN A 100 -6.71 -17.50 8.85
C ASN A 100 -6.14 -16.07 8.77
N LEU A 101 -5.06 -15.86 8.01
CA LEU A 101 -4.47 -14.55 7.82
C LEU A 101 -5.42 -13.69 6.96
N PRO A 102 -5.89 -12.53 7.44
CA PRO A 102 -6.74 -11.64 6.64
C PRO A 102 -6.01 -11.15 5.39
N ILE A 103 -6.70 -11.19 4.25
CA ILE A 103 -6.16 -10.77 2.95
C ILE A 103 -7.14 -9.78 2.32
N GLY A 104 -6.62 -8.66 1.82
CA GLY A 104 -7.36 -7.72 0.99
C GLY A 104 -6.73 -7.62 -0.40
N ILE A 105 -7.55 -7.64 -1.44
CA ILE A 105 -7.10 -7.49 -2.83
C ILE A 105 -8.00 -6.45 -3.51
N VAL A 106 -7.38 -5.51 -4.23
CA VAL A 106 -8.06 -4.52 -5.07
C VAL A 106 -7.69 -4.73 -6.54
N PRO A 107 -8.57 -4.40 -7.50
CA PRO A 107 -8.24 -4.51 -8.92
C PRO A 107 -7.25 -3.43 -9.33
N GLY A 108 -6.32 -3.76 -10.22
CA GLY A 108 -5.50 -2.78 -10.94
C GLY A 108 -6.02 -2.48 -12.34
N ASN A 109 -5.49 -1.43 -12.98
CA ASN A 109 -5.93 -1.05 -14.33
C ASN A 109 -5.48 -2.06 -15.40
N HIS A 110 -4.32 -2.70 -15.21
CA HIS A 110 -3.82 -3.74 -16.12
C HIS A 110 -4.52 -5.08 -15.93
N ASP A 111 -5.32 -5.25 -14.87
CA ASP A 111 -6.14 -6.45 -14.68
C ASP A 111 -7.37 -6.49 -15.58
N ILE A 112 -7.79 -5.34 -16.13
CA ILE A 112 -9.04 -5.22 -16.86
C ILE A 112 -8.88 -5.60 -18.34
N ASP A 113 -9.62 -6.64 -18.75
CA ASP A 113 -9.83 -6.92 -20.17
C ASP A 113 -10.77 -5.86 -20.77
N ARG A 114 -10.21 -5.03 -21.65
CA ARG A 114 -10.93 -3.94 -22.32
C ARG A 114 -12.02 -4.44 -23.26
N GLY A 115 -11.88 -5.66 -23.80
CA GLY A 115 -12.92 -6.32 -24.58
C GLY A 115 -14.20 -6.57 -23.78
N LEU A 116 -14.06 -6.76 -22.46
CA LEU A 116 -15.18 -6.95 -21.53
C LEU A 116 -15.69 -5.63 -20.92
N ALA A 117 -14.96 -4.53 -21.11
CA ALA A 117 -15.28 -3.19 -20.62
C ALA A 117 -16.02 -2.31 -21.65
N LYS A 118 -16.44 -2.89 -22.79
CA LYS A 118 -17.13 -2.18 -23.88
C LYS A 118 -18.50 -1.61 -23.50
N ASP A 119 -19.14 -2.15 -22.47
CA ASP A 119 -20.43 -1.68 -21.99
C ASP A 119 -20.23 -0.77 -20.76
N PRO A 120 -20.44 0.56 -20.89
CA PRO A 120 -20.07 1.45 -19.83
C PRO A 120 -20.84 1.27 -18.52
N GLY A 121 -20.11 1.35 -17.41
CA GLY A 121 -20.67 1.22 -16.06
C GLY A 121 -21.14 -0.20 -15.71
N ARG A 122 -20.78 -1.22 -16.51
CA ARG A 122 -21.04 -2.61 -16.18
C ARG A 122 -19.89 -3.25 -15.40
N ASN A 123 -20.28 -4.03 -14.39
CA ASN A 123 -19.36 -4.80 -13.55
C ASN A 123 -18.83 -6.09 -14.21
N THR A 124 -19.28 -6.39 -15.44
CA THR A 124 -18.97 -7.63 -16.16
C THR A 124 -17.47 -7.83 -16.36
N LYS A 125 -16.71 -6.76 -16.56
CA LYS A 125 -15.24 -6.79 -16.71
C LYS A 125 -14.49 -7.35 -15.50
N PHE A 126 -15.09 -7.31 -14.30
CA PHE A 126 -14.49 -7.85 -13.07
C PHE A 126 -14.85 -9.32 -12.80
N VAL A 127 -15.86 -9.87 -13.50
CA VAL A 127 -16.36 -11.24 -13.26
C VAL A 127 -15.26 -12.29 -13.43
N PRO A 128 -14.44 -12.27 -14.50
CA PRO A 128 -13.36 -13.26 -14.64
C PRO A 128 -12.30 -13.15 -13.54
N LEU A 129 -12.02 -11.93 -13.05
CA LEU A 129 -11.06 -11.71 -11.97
C LEU A 129 -11.54 -12.34 -10.66
N LEU A 130 -12.82 -12.13 -10.32
CA LEU A 130 -13.45 -12.76 -9.16
C LEU A 130 -13.42 -14.30 -9.25
N GLN A 131 -13.67 -14.85 -10.45
CA GLN A 131 -13.62 -16.30 -10.69
C GLN A 131 -12.19 -16.84 -10.51
N ALA A 132 -11.19 -16.14 -11.03
CA ALA A 132 -9.78 -16.52 -10.90
C ALA A 132 -9.32 -16.50 -9.44
N LEU A 133 -9.65 -15.46 -8.67
CA LEU A 133 -9.32 -15.40 -7.24
C LEU A 133 -10.02 -16.51 -6.44
N ALA A 134 -11.32 -16.73 -6.68
CA ALA A 134 -12.06 -17.81 -6.03
C ALA A 134 -11.45 -19.20 -6.35
N ALA A 135 -11.06 -19.42 -7.62
CA ALA A 135 -10.39 -20.64 -8.03
C ALA A 135 -9.04 -20.84 -7.34
N ALA A 136 -8.29 -19.75 -7.08
CA ALA A 136 -7.05 -19.78 -6.31
C ALA A 136 -7.28 -19.90 -4.78
N GLY A 137 -8.52 -19.74 -4.30
CA GLY A 137 -8.85 -19.71 -2.86
C GLY A 137 -8.60 -18.35 -2.19
N LEU A 138 -8.49 -17.28 -2.97
CA LEU A 138 -8.28 -15.91 -2.51
C LEU A 138 -9.62 -15.17 -2.32
N PRO A 139 -9.65 -14.11 -1.47
CA PRO A 139 -10.86 -13.31 -1.25
C PRO A 139 -11.29 -12.55 -2.51
N PRO A 140 -12.56 -12.11 -2.58
CA PRO A 140 -13.06 -11.33 -3.70
C PRO A 140 -12.51 -9.90 -3.73
N LEU A 141 -12.67 -9.23 -4.87
CA LEU A 141 -12.36 -7.82 -5.09
C LEU A 141 -13.56 -6.92 -4.74
N PRO A 142 -13.32 -5.66 -4.32
CA PRO A 142 -14.38 -4.65 -4.33
C PRO A 142 -14.76 -4.35 -5.78
N VAL A 143 -16.06 -4.42 -6.11
CA VAL A 143 -16.56 -4.11 -7.46
C VAL A 143 -17.52 -2.94 -7.39
N GLY A 144 -18.76 -3.16 -6.93
CA GLY A 144 -19.78 -2.11 -6.83
C GLY A 144 -19.85 -1.41 -5.47
N LYS A 145 -19.25 -2.00 -4.43
CA LYS A 145 -19.19 -1.44 -3.08
C LYS A 145 -17.84 -1.74 -2.44
N PRO A 146 -17.39 -0.91 -1.47
CA PRO A 146 -16.23 -1.22 -0.66
C PRO A 146 -16.40 -2.54 0.08
N ILE A 147 -15.29 -3.27 0.25
CA ILE A 147 -15.22 -4.39 1.19
C ILE A 147 -14.58 -3.88 2.47
N ALA A 148 -15.30 -3.97 3.58
CA ALA A 148 -14.79 -3.61 4.90
C ALA A 148 -14.17 -4.82 5.60
N MET A 149 -13.05 -4.62 6.28
CA MET A 149 -12.41 -5.62 7.13
C MET A 149 -11.93 -4.96 8.43
N THR A 150 -12.15 -5.61 9.56
CA THR A 150 -11.65 -5.13 10.86
C THR A 150 -10.43 -5.94 11.28
N ILE A 151 -9.33 -5.27 11.62
CA ILE A 151 -8.12 -5.90 12.17
C ILE A 151 -8.00 -5.49 13.64
N PRO A 152 -8.34 -6.39 14.59
CA PRO A 152 -8.27 -6.09 16.01
C PRO A 152 -6.87 -6.36 16.60
N LYS A 153 -6.47 -5.56 17.58
CA LYS A 153 -5.29 -5.78 18.43
C LYS A 153 -5.61 -5.40 19.88
N GLY A 154 -6.21 -6.35 20.59
CA GLY A 154 -6.77 -6.08 21.92
C GLY A 154 -7.86 -4.99 21.84
N PRO A 155 -7.75 -3.89 22.61
CA PRO A 155 -8.69 -2.76 22.54
C PRO A 155 -8.49 -1.83 21.33
N SER A 156 -7.36 -1.95 20.62
CA SER A 156 -7.06 -1.20 19.41
C SER A 156 -7.61 -1.90 18.17
N ARG A 157 -7.93 -1.13 17.12
CA ARG A 157 -8.44 -1.68 15.86
C ARG A 157 -8.16 -0.77 14.67
N ALA A 158 -7.98 -1.39 13.51
CA ALA A 158 -7.98 -0.75 12.20
C ALA A 158 -9.20 -1.22 11.40
N GLU A 159 -9.92 -0.27 10.79
CA GLU A 159 -10.99 -0.56 9.83
C GLU A 159 -10.44 -0.32 8.43
N LEU A 160 -10.32 -1.41 7.68
CA LEU A 160 -9.80 -1.45 6.34
C LEU A 160 -10.96 -1.38 5.35
N PHE A 161 -10.84 -0.53 4.33
CA PHE A 161 -11.81 -0.40 3.25
C PHE A 161 -11.11 -0.63 1.92
N LEU A 162 -11.41 -1.76 1.27
CA LEU A 162 -10.93 -2.06 -0.07
C LEU A 162 -11.82 -1.36 -1.09
N LEU A 163 -11.22 -0.53 -1.95
CA LEU A 163 -11.91 0.32 -2.91
C LEU A 163 -11.55 -0.06 -4.35
N ASN A 164 -12.56 0.03 -5.22
CA ASN A 164 -12.35 -0.10 -6.65
C ASN A 164 -12.03 1.28 -7.25
N SER A 165 -10.74 1.58 -7.38
CA SER A 165 -10.29 2.77 -8.12
C SER A 165 -10.23 2.57 -9.64
N CYS A 166 -10.55 1.36 -10.12
CA CYS A 166 -10.45 0.97 -11.52
C CYS A 166 -11.82 0.99 -12.22
N TRP A 167 -12.77 1.73 -11.65
CA TRP A 167 -14.15 1.78 -12.13
C TRP A 167 -14.25 2.23 -13.59
N GLY A 168 -13.49 3.26 -13.97
CA GLY A 168 -13.44 3.79 -15.33
C GLY A 168 -12.38 3.14 -16.23
N CYS A 169 -11.64 2.14 -15.75
CA CYS A 169 -10.58 1.51 -16.54
C CYS A 169 -11.17 0.65 -17.66
N GLY A 170 -10.62 0.80 -18.87
CA GLY A 170 -11.06 0.08 -20.07
C GLY A 170 -12.33 0.63 -20.72
N GLU A 171 -12.92 1.69 -20.17
CA GLU A 171 -14.12 2.33 -20.72
C GLU A 171 -13.85 3.00 -22.07
N GLU A 172 -14.82 2.92 -22.98
CA GLU A 172 -14.74 3.63 -24.25
C GLU A 172 -15.05 5.11 -24.06
N ALA A 173 -14.29 5.95 -24.77
CA ALA A 173 -14.57 7.37 -24.83
C ALA A 173 -15.99 7.59 -25.35
N PHE A 174 -16.78 8.42 -24.66
CA PHE A 174 -18.07 8.82 -25.19
C PHE A 174 -17.88 9.65 -26.46
N ILE A 175 -18.19 9.06 -27.61
CA ILE A 175 -18.27 9.78 -28.88
C ILE A 175 -19.72 10.22 -29.08
N PRO A 176 -19.98 11.53 -29.24
CA PRO A 176 -21.32 12.04 -29.53
C PRO A 176 -21.95 11.33 -30.74
N PRO A 177 -23.27 11.04 -30.72
CA PRO A 177 -23.92 10.24 -31.75
C PRO A 177 -23.66 10.72 -33.18
N GLU A 178 -23.53 12.04 -33.38
CA GLU A 178 -23.28 12.69 -34.66
C GLU A 178 -21.94 12.30 -35.29
N PHE A 179 -20.94 11.97 -34.46
CA PHE A 179 -19.59 11.62 -34.91
C PHE A 179 -19.28 10.12 -34.78
N ARG A 180 -20.06 9.38 -33.98
CA ARG A 180 -19.76 8.00 -33.56
C ARG A 180 -19.51 7.07 -34.73
N THR A 181 -20.40 7.04 -35.72
CA THR A 181 -20.29 6.13 -36.86
C THR A 181 -19.04 6.40 -37.69
N GLN A 182 -18.73 7.68 -37.96
CA GLN A 182 -17.58 8.05 -38.79
C GLN A 182 -16.25 7.78 -38.06
N ILE A 183 -16.19 8.07 -36.76
CA ILE A 183 -14.99 7.81 -35.95
C ILE A 183 -14.78 6.31 -35.76
N ALA A 184 -15.83 5.54 -35.47
CA ALA A 184 -15.74 4.08 -35.37
C ALA A 184 -15.25 3.45 -36.68
N ALA A 185 -15.83 3.84 -37.82
CA ALA A 185 -15.39 3.35 -39.12
C ALA A 185 -13.93 3.69 -39.43
N ALA A 186 -13.45 4.88 -39.03
CA ALA A 186 -12.05 5.26 -39.20
C ALA A 186 -11.11 4.44 -38.31
N ILE A 187 -11.49 4.17 -37.06
CA ILE A 187 -10.73 3.30 -36.15
C ILE A 187 -10.67 1.88 -36.70
N ASP A 188 -11.81 1.31 -37.10
CA ASP A 188 -11.90 -0.05 -37.63
C ASP A 188 -11.09 -0.23 -38.91
N ALA A 189 -11.08 0.77 -39.80
CA ALA A 189 -10.26 0.75 -41.01
C ALA A 189 -8.76 0.70 -40.71
N VAL A 190 -8.31 1.39 -39.65
CA VAL A 190 -6.90 1.38 -39.23
C VAL A 190 -6.55 0.07 -38.51
N ILE A 191 -7.42 -0.41 -37.62
CA ILE A 191 -7.24 -1.69 -36.92
C ILE A 191 -7.23 -2.87 -37.91
N SER A 192 -8.03 -2.82 -38.97
CA SER A 192 -8.10 -3.86 -40.00
C SER A 192 -7.02 -3.70 -41.08
N GLY A 193 -6.12 -2.73 -40.93
CA GLY A 193 -5.06 -2.40 -41.87
C GLY A 193 -3.89 -3.41 -41.86
N PRO A 194 -2.78 -3.09 -42.55
CA PRO A 194 -1.64 -3.98 -42.68
C PRO A 194 -0.91 -4.30 -41.37
N ASP A 195 -0.99 -3.42 -40.36
CA ASP A 195 -0.33 -3.56 -39.05
C ASP A 195 -1.34 -3.51 -37.87
N PRO A 196 -2.22 -4.52 -37.75
CA PRO A 196 -3.32 -4.52 -36.77
C PRO A 196 -2.82 -4.45 -35.33
N GLU A 197 -1.72 -5.12 -34.99
CA GLU A 197 -1.18 -5.12 -33.62
C GLU A 197 -0.69 -3.74 -33.18
N ILE A 198 -0.04 -2.99 -34.06
CA ILE A 198 0.45 -1.62 -33.77
C ILE A 198 -0.75 -0.67 -33.63
N ALA A 199 -1.73 -0.78 -34.51
CA ALA A 199 -2.96 0.01 -34.46
C ALA A 199 -3.77 -0.26 -33.18
N ILE A 200 -3.94 -1.54 -32.82
CA ILE A 200 -4.57 -1.97 -31.58
C ILE A 200 -3.80 -1.40 -30.41
N LYS A 201 -2.48 -1.55 -30.35
CA LYS A 201 -1.67 -1.01 -29.25
C LYS A 201 -1.82 0.51 -29.13
N ALA A 202 -1.72 1.26 -30.23
CA ALA A 202 -1.87 2.71 -30.22
C ALA A 202 -3.28 3.17 -29.82
N TYR A 203 -4.31 2.40 -30.20
CA TYR A 203 -5.68 2.63 -29.79
C TYR A 203 -5.88 2.28 -28.30
N TYR A 204 -5.29 1.19 -27.82
CA TYR A 204 -5.30 0.77 -26.41
C TYR A 204 -4.59 1.77 -25.49
N ASP A 205 -3.43 2.29 -25.92
CA ASP A 205 -2.67 3.33 -25.21
C ASP A 205 -3.43 4.67 -25.14
N ARG A 206 -4.40 4.88 -26.05
CA ARG A 206 -5.28 6.06 -26.09
C ARG A 206 -6.67 5.82 -25.48
N GLN A 207 -7.11 4.57 -25.35
CA GLN A 207 -8.32 4.24 -24.62
C GLN A 207 -8.09 4.54 -23.14
N LEU A 208 -9.08 5.20 -22.57
CA LEU A 208 -8.93 5.97 -21.36
C LEU A 208 -8.78 5.03 -20.16
N ASP A 209 -7.55 4.89 -19.66
CA ASP A 209 -7.32 4.41 -18.31
C ASP A 209 -7.85 5.47 -17.35
N THR A 210 -9.15 5.40 -17.05
CA THR A 210 -9.85 6.42 -16.27
C THR A 210 -9.90 5.95 -14.82
N PRO A 211 -8.92 6.32 -13.97
CA PRO A 211 -8.99 6.02 -12.56
C PRO A 211 -10.22 6.72 -11.98
N ALA A 212 -11.09 5.98 -11.32
CA ALA A 212 -12.32 6.54 -10.75
C ALA A 212 -12.78 5.76 -9.53
N ILE A 213 -13.30 6.48 -8.55
CA ILE A 213 -14.05 5.91 -7.42
C ILE A 213 -15.51 6.35 -7.53
N ALA A 214 -16.43 5.41 -7.39
CA ALA A 214 -17.86 5.68 -7.41
C ALA A 214 -18.29 6.48 -6.17
N GLU A 215 -19.20 7.43 -6.34
CA GLU A 215 -19.73 8.26 -5.24
C GLU A 215 -20.34 7.39 -4.12
N ASP A 216 -21.10 6.36 -4.49
CA ASP A 216 -21.68 5.40 -3.55
C ASP A 216 -20.62 4.70 -2.69
N SER A 217 -19.41 4.49 -3.23
CA SER A 217 -18.30 3.92 -2.46
C SER A 217 -17.73 4.92 -1.46
N ILE A 218 -17.62 6.20 -1.83
CA ILE A 218 -17.21 7.27 -0.92
C ILE A 218 -18.23 7.39 0.22
N ALA A 219 -19.51 7.50 -0.11
CA ALA A 219 -20.59 7.59 0.86
C ALA A 219 -20.62 6.39 1.82
N ALA A 220 -20.45 5.17 1.31
CA ALA A 220 -20.42 3.96 2.13
C ALA A 220 -19.24 3.95 3.12
N VAL A 221 -18.05 4.39 2.72
CA VAL A 221 -16.88 4.50 3.62
C VAL A 221 -17.14 5.54 4.70
N VAL A 222 -17.61 6.72 4.33
CA VAL A 222 -17.88 7.82 5.28
C VAL A 222 -18.93 7.40 6.30
N GLN A 223 -20.06 6.86 5.85
CA GLN A 223 -21.14 6.39 6.71
C GLN A 223 -20.65 5.29 7.68
N ALA A 224 -19.82 4.35 7.20
CA ALA A 224 -19.24 3.33 8.06
C ALA A 224 -18.34 3.95 9.13
N LEU A 225 -17.45 4.88 8.75
CA LEU A 225 -16.51 5.50 9.67
C LEU A 225 -17.16 6.43 10.70
N GLU A 226 -18.23 7.13 10.35
CA GLU A 226 -19.00 7.95 11.30
C GLU A 226 -19.55 7.12 12.47
N SER A 227 -19.89 5.85 12.22
CA SER A 227 -20.38 4.91 13.24
C SER A 227 -19.28 4.27 14.10
N THR A 228 -17.99 4.54 13.81
CA THR A 228 -16.85 3.95 14.52
C THR A 228 -16.26 4.91 15.55
N ALA A 229 -15.80 4.35 16.68
CA ALA A 229 -15.13 5.10 17.73
C ALA A 229 -13.88 5.82 17.20
N GLY A 230 -13.61 7.05 17.66
CA GLY A 230 -12.49 7.87 17.19
C GLY A 230 -11.08 7.29 17.46
N SER A 231 -10.95 6.30 18.35
CA SER A 231 -9.72 5.52 18.56
C SER A 231 -9.44 4.51 17.44
N THR A 232 -10.38 4.32 16.53
CA THR A 232 -10.27 3.42 15.38
C THR A 232 -9.57 4.14 14.24
N ILE A 233 -8.48 3.56 13.73
CA ILE A 233 -7.79 4.08 12.54
C ILE A 233 -8.50 3.60 11.27
N ALA A 234 -8.71 4.49 10.31
CA ALA A 234 -9.21 4.14 8.98
C ALA A 234 -8.05 3.86 8.02
N VAL A 235 -8.11 2.73 7.33
CA VAL A 235 -7.13 2.35 6.29
C VAL A 235 -7.88 2.10 5.00
N LEU A 236 -7.72 2.97 4.01
CA LEU A 236 -8.28 2.78 2.68
C LEU A 236 -7.24 2.12 1.79
N VAL A 237 -7.67 1.16 0.98
CA VAL A 237 -6.82 0.42 0.06
C VAL A 237 -7.41 0.55 -1.33
N ALA A 238 -6.61 1.01 -2.28
CA ALA A 238 -7.00 1.16 -3.68
C ALA A 238 -5.78 0.85 -4.56
N HIS A 239 -5.96 0.83 -5.88
CA HIS A 239 -4.82 0.68 -6.79
C HIS A 239 -4.25 2.04 -7.19
N HIS A 240 -5.10 2.97 -7.63
CA HIS A 240 -4.67 4.30 -8.07
C HIS A 240 -4.31 5.22 -6.91
N ASN A 241 -3.33 6.09 -7.15
CA ASN A 241 -2.92 7.16 -6.24
C ASN A 241 -4.01 8.24 -6.07
N LEU A 242 -4.12 8.77 -4.86
CA LEU A 242 -5.06 9.86 -4.55
C LEU A 242 -4.50 11.25 -4.91
N LEU A 243 -3.17 11.40 -4.89
CA LEU A 243 -2.46 12.66 -5.11
C LEU A 243 -1.76 12.64 -6.47
N PRO A 244 -1.60 13.77 -7.17
CA PRO A 244 -0.84 13.82 -8.42
C PRO A 244 0.57 13.23 -8.28
N GLN A 245 1.05 12.55 -9.32
CA GLN A 245 2.39 11.97 -9.33
C GLN A 245 3.47 13.06 -9.29
N ARG A 246 4.57 12.79 -8.58
CA ARG A 246 5.75 13.69 -8.56
C ARG A 246 6.34 13.88 -9.96
N ARG A 247 6.38 12.80 -10.74
CA ARG A 247 6.82 12.84 -12.14
C ARG A 247 5.67 13.37 -13.01
N PRO A 248 5.90 14.40 -13.85
CA PRO A 248 4.87 14.87 -14.77
C PRO A 248 4.39 13.75 -15.70
N ARG A 249 3.08 13.47 -15.66
CA ARG A 249 2.42 12.51 -16.54
C ARG A 249 1.56 13.26 -17.54
N LEU A 250 1.64 12.87 -18.81
CA LEU A 250 0.83 13.42 -19.89
C LEU A 250 -0.07 12.31 -20.42
N ALA A 251 -1.31 12.28 -19.95
CA ALA A 251 -2.34 11.32 -20.35
C ALA A 251 -3.73 11.97 -20.29
N PRO A 252 -4.76 11.42 -20.96
CA PRO A 252 -6.10 11.99 -20.95
C PRO A 252 -6.72 12.12 -19.54
N TYR A 253 -6.46 11.15 -18.65
CA TYR A 253 -6.82 11.21 -17.23
C TYR A 253 -5.60 10.87 -16.39
N THR A 254 -5.01 11.89 -15.77
CA THR A 254 -3.84 11.74 -14.89
C THR A 254 -4.21 11.74 -13.41
N GLU A 255 -5.42 12.17 -13.09
CA GLU A 255 -5.95 12.26 -11.73
C GLU A 255 -7.07 11.26 -11.52
N LEU A 256 -7.19 10.76 -10.30
CA LEU A 256 -8.31 9.95 -9.85
C LEU A 256 -9.61 10.77 -9.92
N VAL A 257 -10.54 10.37 -10.80
CA VAL A 257 -11.88 10.93 -10.85
C VAL A 257 -12.56 10.70 -9.50
N ASN A 258 -13.13 11.78 -8.95
CA ASN A 258 -13.66 11.89 -7.58
C ASN A 258 -12.59 11.77 -6.46
N GLY A 259 -11.30 11.80 -6.77
CA GLY A 259 -10.23 11.82 -5.76
C GLY A 259 -10.29 13.05 -4.86
N GLY A 260 -10.65 14.22 -5.41
CA GLY A 260 -10.89 15.44 -4.64
C GLY A 260 -12.06 15.31 -3.65
N ALA A 261 -13.17 14.69 -4.09
CA ALA A 261 -14.34 14.45 -3.25
C ALA A 261 -14.02 13.46 -2.11
N LEU A 262 -13.35 12.35 -2.44
CA LEU A 262 -12.88 11.38 -1.44
C LEU A 262 -11.96 12.06 -0.42
N ARG A 263 -10.93 12.80 -0.87
CA ARG A 263 -10.00 13.50 0.02
C ARG A 263 -10.72 14.51 0.93
N GLY A 264 -11.67 15.26 0.38
CA GLY A 264 -12.49 16.21 1.15
C GLY A 264 -13.25 15.49 2.26
N ALA A 265 -14.01 14.45 1.91
CA ALA A 265 -14.80 13.67 2.86
C ALA A 265 -13.93 13.04 3.96
N LEU A 266 -12.76 12.47 3.60
CA LEU A 266 -11.84 11.90 4.58
C LEU A 266 -11.27 12.96 5.55
N SER A 267 -10.98 14.17 5.04
CA SER A 267 -10.44 15.26 5.86
C SER A 267 -11.45 15.78 6.88
N GLU A 268 -12.74 15.69 6.57
CA GLU A 268 -13.84 16.13 7.44
C GLU A 268 -14.13 15.15 8.60
N LEU A 269 -13.64 13.91 8.54
CA LEU A 269 -13.83 12.90 9.60
C LEU A 269 -13.16 13.28 10.94
N GLY A 270 -12.26 14.26 10.94
CA GLY A 270 -11.57 14.74 12.14
C GLY A 270 -10.63 13.72 12.79
N ARG A 271 -10.22 12.68 12.05
CA ARG A 271 -9.36 11.58 12.52
C ARG A 271 -8.30 11.23 11.47
N PRO A 272 -7.15 10.66 11.87
CA PRO A 272 -6.13 10.24 10.92
C PRO A 272 -6.66 9.15 9.99
N VAL A 273 -6.19 9.17 8.74
CA VAL A 273 -6.53 8.18 7.71
C VAL A 273 -5.25 7.75 7.01
N ILE A 274 -5.12 6.45 6.74
CA ILE A 274 -4.06 5.89 5.91
C ILE A 274 -4.66 5.46 4.58
N TYR A 275 -4.03 5.82 3.46
CA TYR A 275 -4.42 5.44 2.12
C TYR A 275 -3.28 4.66 1.47
N LEU A 276 -3.49 3.37 1.23
CA LEU A 276 -2.51 2.47 0.61
C LEU A 276 -2.85 2.29 -0.86
N HIS A 277 -1.86 2.49 -1.73
CA HIS A 277 -2.05 2.34 -3.19
C HIS A 277 -0.84 1.74 -3.91
N GLY A 278 -0.97 1.52 -5.22
CA GLY A 278 0.09 1.09 -6.14
C GLY A 278 0.11 1.99 -7.38
N HIS A 279 0.08 1.40 -8.58
CA HIS A 279 -0.07 1.99 -9.91
C HIS A 279 1.11 2.84 -10.42
N ILE A 280 1.78 3.58 -9.55
CA ILE A 280 2.78 4.56 -9.97
C ILE A 280 4.19 3.96 -10.10
N HIS A 281 4.39 2.73 -9.60
CA HIS A 281 5.66 1.97 -9.63
C HIS A 281 6.83 2.70 -8.95
N GLU A 282 6.50 3.75 -8.19
CA GLU A 282 7.29 4.51 -7.25
C GLU A 282 6.69 4.30 -5.86
N ASP A 283 7.45 4.58 -4.82
CA ASP A 283 7.10 4.28 -3.43
C ASP A 283 7.08 5.51 -2.50
N PRO A 284 6.53 6.68 -2.91
CA PRO A 284 6.43 7.82 -2.03
C PRO A 284 5.54 7.54 -0.81
N VAL A 285 5.89 8.21 0.29
CA VAL A 285 5.03 8.39 1.45
C VAL A 285 4.72 9.88 1.57
N GLU A 286 3.44 10.23 1.44
CA GLU A 286 2.96 11.61 1.40
C GLU A 286 1.97 11.86 2.52
N VAL A 287 2.05 13.04 3.14
CA VAL A 287 1.15 13.44 4.22
C VAL A 287 0.41 14.71 3.78
N VAL A 288 -0.90 14.61 3.69
CA VAL A 288 -1.78 15.76 3.49
C VAL A 288 -2.42 16.12 4.80
N GLN A 289 -2.24 17.37 5.23
CA GLN A 289 -2.80 17.85 6.48
C GLN A 289 -3.35 19.26 6.28
N LEU A 290 -4.65 19.43 6.53
CA LEU A 290 -5.26 20.76 6.64
C LEU A 290 -4.81 21.43 7.95
N PRO A 291 -4.74 22.76 8.02
CA PRO A 291 -4.50 23.45 9.28
C PRO A 291 -5.46 22.94 10.35
N ASN A 292 -4.92 22.51 11.50
CA ASN A 292 -5.70 21.94 12.61
C ASN A 292 -6.43 20.62 12.32
N GLY A 293 -6.31 20.07 11.10
CA GLY A 293 -6.90 18.79 10.69
C GLY A 293 -6.03 17.59 11.02
N ALA A 294 -6.61 16.41 10.88
CA ALA A 294 -5.89 15.15 11.01
C ALA A 294 -5.15 14.76 9.73
N PRO A 295 -4.02 14.03 9.83
CA PRO A 295 -3.24 13.68 8.66
C PRO A 295 -3.94 12.59 7.83
N LEU A 296 -3.92 12.78 6.52
CA LEU A 296 -4.15 11.75 5.52
C LEU A 296 -2.79 11.30 5.00
N VAL A 297 -2.39 10.07 5.32
CA VAL A 297 -1.10 9.49 4.96
C VAL A 297 -1.29 8.59 3.74
N SER A 298 -0.76 8.99 2.58
CA SER A 298 -0.77 8.20 1.35
C SER A 298 0.54 7.43 1.22
N ILE A 299 0.48 6.11 1.06
CA ILE A 299 1.65 5.22 0.98
C ILE A 299 1.53 4.40 -0.31
N SER A 300 2.48 4.61 -1.21
CA SER A 300 2.57 3.82 -2.44
C SER A 300 3.39 2.55 -2.24
N ALA A 301 2.88 1.45 -2.79
CA ALA A 301 3.62 0.22 -2.93
C ALA A 301 4.54 0.31 -4.17
N PRO A 302 5.77 -0.22 -4.10
CA PRO A 302 6.59 -0.37 -5.28
C PRO A 302 6.08 -1.53 -6.16
N ASP A 303 6.54 -1.55 -7.41
CA ASP A 303 6.48 -2.72 -8.30
C ASP A 303 7.22 -3.92 -7.67
N ILE A 304 6.64 -5.12 -7.78
CA ILE A 304 7.08 -6.28 -7.00
C ILE A 304 8.55 -6.68 -7.16
N PRO A 305 9.22 -6.53 -8.32
CA PRO A 305 10.65 -6.82 -8.45
C PRO A 305 11.51 -5.86 -7.63
N LYS A 306 11.00 -4.65 -7.36
CA LYS A 306 11.69 -3.64 -6.55
C LYS A 306 11.48 -3.86 -5.05
N GLY A 307 10.40 -4.53 -4.63
CA GLY A 307 10.20 -4.95 -3.24
C GLY A 307 8.77 -4.79 -2.72
N PHE A 308 8.62 -4.45 -1.44
CA PHE A 308 7.32 -4.30 -0.76
C PHE A 308 7.44 -3.46 0.52
N ASN A 309 6.33 -3.13 1.19
CA ASN A 309 6.34 -2.39 2.45
C ASN A 309 5.76 -3.22 3.60
N LEU A 310 6.29 -3.02 4.81
CA LEU A 310 5.55 -3.27 6.05
C LEU A 310 5.06 -1.93 6.60
N VAL A 311 3.77 -1.85 6.93
CA VAL A 311 3.13 -0.66 7.50
C VAL A 311 2.67 -0.99 8.91
N ASP A 312 3.38 -0.43 9.88
CA ASP A 312 3.14 -0.59 11.31
C ASP A 312 2.30 0.58 11.83
N ILE A 313 1.11 0.30 12.37
CA ILE A 313 0.26 1.28 13.04
C ILE A 313 0.37 1.07 14.54
N LEU A 314 0.95 2.04 15.23
CA LEU A 314 1.14 2.02 16.67
C LEU A 314 0.00 2.75 17.37
N PHE A 315 -0.44 2.19 18.48
CA PHE A 315 -1.47 2.77 19.32
C PHE A 315 -0.89 3.14 20.69
N GLY A 316 -1.15 4.37 21.12
CA GLY A 316 -0.75 4.85 22.44
C GLY A 316 -1.81 4.59 23.49
N GLU A 317 -1.80 5.43 24.52
CA GLU A 317 -2.78 5.42 25.60
C GLU A 317 -4.22 5.46 25.08
N ASN A 318 -5.12 4.74 25.75
CA ASN A 318 -6.53 4.60 25.38
C ASN A 318 -6.75 4.06 23.95
N SER A 319 -5.80 3.30 23.41
CA SER A 319 -5.87 2.76 22.04
C SER A 319 -5.99 3.82 20.95
N SER A 320 -5.50 5.03 21.20
CA SER A 320 -5.52 6.09 20.19
C SER A 320 -4.40 5.88 19.17
N PRO A 321 -4.64 6.07 17.86
CA PRO A 321 -3.59 5.99 16.85
C PRO A 321 -2.48 7.00 17.15
N LEU A 322 -1.24 6.52 17.21
CA LEU A 322 -0.08 7.29 17.63
C LEU A 322 0.80 7.65 16.44
N ALA A 323 1.25 6.61 15.74
CA ALA A 323 2.21 6.71 14.66
C ALA A 323 1.95 5.65 13.59
N CYS A 324 2.32 5.97 12.36
CA CYS A 324 2.44 5.04 11.25
C CYS A 324 3.92 4.94 10.89
N HIS A 325 4.47 3.73 10.93
CA HIS A 325 5.85 3.44 10.56
C HIS A 325 5.85 2.60 9.28
N VAL A 326 6.48 3.10 8.22
CA VAL A 326 6.63 2.38 6.96
C VAL A 326 8.06 1.85 6.89
N THR A 327 8.21 0.52 6.86
CA THR A 327 9.49 -0.15 6.65
C THR A 327 9.57 -0.65 5.20
N PRO A 328 10.38 -0.02 4.34
CA PRO A 328 10.60 -0.48 2.98
C PRO A 328 11.51 -1.71 2.95
N PHE A 329 11.16 -2.72 2.16
CA PHE A 329 12.09 -3.73 1.68
C PHE A 329 12.36 -3.47 0.20
N ARG A 330 13.61 -3.23 -0.17
CA ARG A 330 14.00 -2.83 -1.53
C ARG A 330 15.11 -3.69 -2.10
N MET A 331 14.98 -3.99 -3.39
CA MET A 331 16.04 -4.65 -4.16
C MET A 331 17.13 -3.63 -4.46
N ASP A 332 18.35 -3.90 -4.00
CA ASP A 332 19.48 -3.05 -4.30
C ASP A 332 20.09 -3.33 -5.68
N LYS A 333 21.06 -2.52 -6.08
CA LYS A 333 21.78 -2.66 -7.36
C LYS A 333 22.56 -3.97 -7.50
N SER A 334 22.71 -4.76 -6.44
CA SER A 334 23.37 -6.07 -6.45
C SER A 334 22.38 -7.24 -6.51
N GLY A 335 21.08 -6.97 -6.63
CA GLY A 335 20.04 -8.00 -6.61
C GLY A 335 19.82 -8.60 -5.22
N LEU A 336 20.20 -7.87 -4.16
CA LEU A 336 19.89 -8.23 -2.78
C LEU A 336 18.70 -7.42 -2.26
N LEU A 337 17.70 -8.13 -1.75
CA LEU A 337 16.60 -7.51 -1.05
C LEU A 337 17.07 -7.08 0.34
N LYS A 338 17.02 -5.79 0.62
CA LYS A 338 17.43 -5.18 1.90
C LYS A 338 16.24 -4.47 2.54
N ARG A 339 16.24 -4.49 3.86
CA ARG A 339 15.40 -3.61 4.65
C ARG A 339 16.03 -2.21 4.66
N GLU A 340 15.26 -1.20 4.34
CA GLU A 340 15.69 0.20 4.39
C GLU A 340 15.24 0.89 5.70
N ALA A 341 15.65 2.14 5.87
CA ALA A 341 15.31 2.94 7.04
C ALA A 341 13.78 3.14 7.13
N THR A 342 13.25 2.96 8.34
CA THR A 342 11.83 3.17 8.63
C THR A 342 11.47 4.65 8.48
N VAL A 343 10.42 4.94 7.72
CA VAL A 343 9.80 6.26 7.66
C VAL A 343 8.73 6.34 8.74
N SER A 344 8.86 7.28 9.66
CA SER A 344 7.91 7.49 10.75
C SER A 344 7.02 8.72 10.51
N ILE A 345 5.72 8.57 10.78
CA ILE A 345 4.69 9.58 10.59
C ILE A 345 3.80 9.66 11.84
N ALA A 346 3.69 10.84 12.45
CA ALA A 346 2.76 11.08 13.55
C ALA A 346 1.29 11.09 13.09
N LEU A 347 0.42 10.40 13.83
CA LEU A 347 -1.03 10.35 13.57
C LEU A 347 -1.88 11.20 14.53
N ASN A 348 -1.27 11.70 15.61
CA ASN A 348 -1.92 12.43 16.71
C ASN A 348 -1.98 13.98 16.51
N ASN A 349 -1.78 14.46 15.27
CA ASN A 349 -1.83 15.86 14.84
C ASN A 349 -0.79 16.81 15.47
N GLY A 350 0.23 16.32 16.18
CA GLY A 350 1.25 17.16 16.83
C GLY A 350 0.70 18.12 17.91
N ARG A 351 -0.62 18.13 18.17
CA ARG A 351 -1.28 18.98 19.17
C ARG A 351 -0.83 18.67 20.60
N ARG A 352 -0.25 17.49 20.83
CA ARG A 352 0.18 17.06 22.18
C ARG A 352 1.51 17.64 22.63
N ARG A 353 2.37 18.10 21.71
CA ARG A 353 3.66 18.71 22.08
C ARG A 353 3.53 19.91 23.00
N SER A 354 2.48 20.71 22.84
CA SER A 354 2.42 22.02 23.51
C SER A 354 1.87 22.00 24.94
N SER A 355 1.45 20.85 25.49
CA SER A 355 0.77 20.85 26.81
C SER A 355 1.19 19.76 27.81
N ASP A 356 1.87 18.69 27.41
CA ASP A 356 2.27 17.65 28.38
C ASP A 356 3.66 17.93 28.99
N ARG A 357 3.69 18.22 30.30
CA ARG A 357 4.91 18.45 31.07
C ARG A 357 5.88 17.25 31.03
N ASN A 358 5.35 16.03 30.96
CA ASN A 358 6.18 14.83 30.95
C ASN A 358 6.93 14.68 29.63
N THR A 359 6.26 14.97 28.51
CA THR A 359 6.88 14.97 27.18
C THR A 359 8.04 15.97 27.11
N GLY A 360 7.84 17.20 27.58
CA GLY A 360 8.89 18.22 27.63
C GLY A 360 10.06 17.83 28.52
N PHE A 361 9.79 17.22 29.68
CA PHE A 361 10.84 16.72 30.58
C PHE A 361 11.68 15.61 29.94
N VAL A 362 11.04 14.59 29.35
CA VAL A 362 11.75 13.48 28.69
C VAL A 362 12.59 13.99 27.52
N TYR A 363 12.03 14.86 26.68
CA TYR A 363 12.76 15.43 25.55
C TYR A 363 13.98 16.24 26.00
N ALA A 364 13.83 17.08 27.05
CA ALA A 364 14.95 17.83 27.62
C ALA A 364 16.07 16.90 28.12
N LYS A 365 15.75 15.76 28.75
CA LYS A 365 16.76 14.80 29.18
C LYS A 365 17.51 14.15 28.03
N ILE A 366 16.83 13.87 26.92
CA ILE A 366 17.47 13.36 25.69
C ILE A 366 18.42 14.42 25.11
N LEU A 367 18.00 15.69 25.05
CA LEU A 367 18.82 16.79 24.56
C LEU A 367 20.05 17.06 25.44
N GLU A 368 19.88 17.08 26.76
CA GLU A 368 20.96 17.29 27.73
C GLU A 368 22.05 16.22 27.62
N ALA A 369 21.67 14.96 27.38
CA ALA A 369 22.60 13.86 27.21
C ALA A 369 23.25 13.81 25.83
N GLY A 370 22.61 14.37 24.80
CA GLY A 370 22.99 14.27 23.39
C GLY A 370 22.75 12.88 22.78
N GLN A 371 23.13 11.83 23.50
CA GLN A 371 22.83 10.43 23.23
C GLN A 371 22.59 9.70 24.55
N ILE A 372 21.49 8.95 24.66
CA ILE A 372 21.15 8.22 25.88
C ILE A 372 20.62 6.82 25.58
N TYR A 373 21.06 5.83 26.36
CA TYR A 373 20.51 4.47 26.29
C TYR A 373 19.14 4.41 26.97
N TRP A 374 18.24 3.57 26.48
CA TRP A 374 16.91 3.40 27.07
C TRP A 374 16.92 3.15 28.58
N SER A 375 17.81 2.27 29.05
CA SER A 375 17.93 1.95 30.48
C SER A 375 18.32 3.15 31.34
N GLU A 376 19.16 4.04 30.81
CA GLU A 376 19.60 5.25 31.49
C GLU A 376 18.49 6.30 31.52
N LEU A 377 17.80 6.51 30.38
CA LEU A 377 16.64 7.41 30.34
C LEU A 377 15.55 6.95 31.31
N LYS A 378 15.25 5.65 31.32
CA LYS A 378 14.26 5.07 32.23
C LYS A 378 14.63 5.34 33.69
N ALA A 379 15.88 5.08 34.08
CA ALA A 379 16.35 5.35 35.45
C ALA A 379 16.27 6.84 35.82
N LEU A 380 16.57 7.76 34.90
CA LEU A 380 16.44 9.21 35.15
C LEU A 380 14.98 9.63 35.37
N VAL A 381 14.05 9.06 34.61
CA VAL A 381 12.63 9.40 34.69
C VAL A 381 11.96 8.76 35.92
N GLU A 382 12.32 7.53 36.28
CA GLU A 382 11.82 6.85 37.49
C GLU A 382 12.23 7.54 38.79
N ASN A 383 13.44 8.14 38.83
CA ASN A 383 13.95 8.85 40.00
C ASN A 383 13.52 10.32 40.06
N ALA A 384 12.78 10.82 39.07
CA ALA A 384 12.29 12.19 39.03
C ALA A 384 11.05 12.38 39.91
N SER A 385 10.83 13.60 40.40
CA SER A 385 9.64 13.96 41.19
C SER A 385 8.31 13.75 40.44
N ASN A 386 8.37 13.68 39.10
CA ASN A 386 7.26 13.38 38.21
C ASN A 386 7.49 12.01 37.56
N ALA A 387 7.57 10.95 38.36
CA ALA A 387 7.77 9.60 37.85
C ALA A 387 6.68 9.26 36.82
N VAL A 388 7.11 8.80 35.65
CA VAL A 388 6.25 8.42 34.53
C VAL A 388 6.19 6.90 34.47
N SER A 389 5.02 6.32 34.19
CA SER A 389 4.92 4.88 33.98
C SER A 389 5.72 4.44 32.75
N ASP A 390 6.19 3.19 32.73
CA ASP A 390 6.91 2.62 31.58
C ASP A 390 6.12 2.78 30.27
N GLU A 391 4.82 2.51 30.30
CA GLU A 391 3.94 2.64 29.13
C GLU A 391 3.86 4.08 28.63
N ARG A 392 3.75 5.07 29.53
CA ARG A 392 3.74 6.48 29.18
C ARG A 392 5.10 6.94 28.66
N LEU A 393 6.21 6.47 29.24
CA LEU A 393 7.56 6.79 28.74
C LEU A 393 7.76 6.26 27.32
N ILE A 394 7.34 5.02 27.04
CA ILE A 394 7.39 4.45 25.68
C ILE A 394 6.52 5.28 24.73
N THR A 395 5.31 5.65 25.16
CA THR A 395 4.41 6.50 24.36
C THR A 395 5.07 7.83 24.01
N ILE A 396 5.69 8.51 24.97
CA ILE A 396 6.38 9.78 24.75
C ILE A 396 7.54 9.63 23.76
N VAL A 397 8.36 8.57 23.90
CA VAL A 397 9.50 8.34 23.00
C VAL A 397 9.05 8.04 21.58
N GLU A 398 7.99 7.24 21.41
CA GLU A 398 7.39 6.99 20.09
C GLU A 398 6.72 8.24 19.49
N GLU A 399 6.06 9.08 20.30
CA GLU A 399 5.53 10.38 19.87
C GLU A 399 6.66 11.28 19.36
N LEU A 400 7.74 11.41 20.14
CA LEU A 400 8.91 12.22 19.76
C LEU A 400 9.59 11.69 18.49
N PHE A 401 9.68 10.37 18.32
CA PHE A 401 10.24 9.76 17.11
C PHE A 401 9.37 10.01 15.88
N ALA A 402 8.05 9.86 16.01
CA ALA A 402 7.10 10.09 14.92
C ALA A 402 7.02 11.57 14.49
N GLU A 403 7.28 12.48 15.41
CA GLU A 403 7.42 13.92 15.16
C GLU A 403 8.82 14.32 14.69
N ARG A 404 9.73 13.35 14.50
CA ARG A 404 11.15 13.55 14.14
C ARG A 404 11.89 14.46 15.13
N SER A 405 11.42 14.49 16.37
CA SER A 405 12.06 15.11 17.55
C SER A 405 13.39 14.47 17.90
N ILE A 406 13.41 13.16 17.74
CA ILE A 406 14.52 12.30 18.11
C ILE A 406 14.71 11.26 17.03
N VAL A 407 15.89 10.65 17.04
CA VAL A 407 16.23 9.42 16.32
C VAL A 407 16.36 8.30 17.33
N ILE A 408 15.86 7.11 16.95
CA ILE A 408 16.04 5.88 17.72
C ILE A 408 16.93 4.93 16.92
N ASP A 409 18.18 4.76 17.36
CA ASP A 409 19.03 3.70 16.81
C ASP A 409 18.59 2.36 17.40
N ASN A 410 18.75 1.29 16.62
CA ASN A 410 18.29 -0.06 16.96
C ASN A 410 16.78 -0.15 17.23
N TYR A 411 15.97 0.70 16.60
CA TYR A 411 14.50 0.70 16.76
C TYR A 411 13.88 -0.71 16.58
N ASP A 412 14.47 -1.50 15.69
CA ASP A 412 14.02 -2.85 15.34
C ASP A 412 14.30 -3.91 16.42
N LEU A 413 15.14 -3.60 17.39
CA LEU A 413 15.45 -4.48 18.52
C LEU A 413 14.51 -4.19 19.69
N GLU A 414 14.56 -5.06 20.70
CA GLU A 414 13.86 -4.80 21.96
C GLU A 414 14.29 -3.46 22.57
N GLN A 415 13.34 -2.78 23.20
CA GLN A 415 13.47 -1.42 23.76
C GLN A 415 14.72 -1.20 24.62
N LYS A 416 15.16 -2.24 25.35
CA LYS A 416 16.39 -2.21 26.15
C LYS A 416 17.66 -1.89 25.35
N ASN A 417 17.64 -2.08 24.03
CA ASN A 417 18.75 -1.84 23.11
C ASN A 417 18.63 -0.50 22.37
N TRP A 418 17.56 0.26 22.62
CA TRP A 418 17.35 1.55 21.96
C TRP A 418 18.36 2.58 22.46
N ILE A 419 18.82 3.38 21.50
CA ILE A 419 19.68 4.53 21.75
C ILE A 419 18.96 5.76 21.18
N LEU A 420 18.74 6.76 22.02
CA LEU A 420 17.92 7.92 21.72
C LEU A 420 18.82 9.15 21.54
N ARG A 421 18.59 9.92 20.47
CA ARG A 421 19.34 11.14 20.16
C ARG A 421 18.38 12.25 19.71
N GLY A 422 18.57 13.47 20.16
CA GLY A 422 17.77 14.61 19.67
C GLY A 422 18.20 15.04 18.27
N GLU A 423 17.25 15.44 17.42
CA GLU A 423 17.57 16.21 16.21
C GLU A 423 17.72 17.68 16.59
N ILE A 424 18.86 18.30 16.22
CA ILE A 424 19.20 19.71 16.49
C ILE A 424 18.78 20.58 15.32
#